data_AF-A0A6A4XDP2-F1
#
_entry.id   AF-A0A6A4XDP2-F1
#
_cell.length_a   1.000
_cell.length_b   1.000
_cell.length_c   1.000
_cell.angle_alpha   90.00
_cell.angle_beta   90.00
_cell.angle_gamma   90.00
#
_symmetry.space_group_name_H-M   'P 1'
#
loop_
_entity.id
_entity.type
_entity.pdbx_description
1 polymer ?
#
loop_
_entity_poly.entity_id
_entity_poly.type
_entity_poly.pdbx_seq_one_letter_code
_entity_poly.pdbx_strand_id
1 'polypeptide(L)'
;MVKNKRQKKDYKLSDEEEELMVTFLEANEMLWNKKATHYRRPDLKEAAWKKQAEVMSKEVSQLQGWFKGVRDNFTRLEKLPKSGSGQQAFTEREMWTLQKFQFLQRITYHRPQPVNS
;
A
#
# COMPACT_ATOMS: atom_id res chain seq x y z
N MET A 1 -33.19 2.98 1.63
CA MET A 1 -31.93 2.27 1.33
C MET A 1 -31.10 2.17 2.61
N VAL A 2 -31.06 0.99 3.24
CA VAL A 2 -30.21 0.77 4.43
C VAL A 2 -28.76 0.68 3.94
N LYS A 3 -27.94 1.69 4.25
CA LYS A 3 -26.49 1.64 3.98
C LYS A 3 -25.92 0.53 4.87
N ASN A 4 -25.70 -0.65 4.30
CA ASN A 4 -25.11 -1.78 5.00
C ASN A 4 -23.73 -1.37 5.52
N LYS A 5 -23.64 -1.04 6.81
CA LYS A 5 -22.41 -0.57 7.45
C LYS A 5 -21.50 -1.79 7.58
N ARG A 6 -20.71 -2.07 6.53
CA ARG A 6 -19.69 -3.13 6.55
C ARG A 6 -18.93 -3.03 7.86
N GLN A 7 -18.96 -4.10 8.66
CA GLN A 7 -18.15 -4.18 9.88
C GLN A 7 -16.71 -3.83 9.49
N LYS A 8 -16.14 -2.81 10.15
CA LYS A 8 -14.74 -2.46 9.95
C LYS A 8 -13.92 -3.62 10.52
N LYS A 9 -13.48 -4.53 9.66
CA LYS A 9 -12.46 -5.51 10.02
C LYS A 9 -11.23 -4.74 10.49
N ASP A 10 -10.72 -5.06 11.68
CA ASP A 10 -9.47 -4.49 12.17
C ASP A 10 -8.33 -5.21 11.45
N TYR A 11 -7.53 -4.45 10.70
CA TYR A 11 -6.44 -4.98 9.90
C TYR A 11 -5.08 -4.65 10.52
N LYS A 12 -5.02 -4.38 11.82
CA LYS A 12 -3.77 -4.07 12.51
C LYS A 12 -2.77 -5.22 12.44
N LEU A 13 -1.52 -4.83 12.27
CA LEU A 13 -0.33 -5.65 12.36
C LEU A 13 0.58 -4.98 13.40
N SER A 14 1.39 -5.78 14.10
CA SER A 14 2.49 -5.31 14.95
C SER A 14 3.65 -4.79 14.10
N ASP A 15 4.53 -3.99 14.70
CA ASP A 15 5.66 -3.38 13.97
C ASP A 15 6.55 -4.43 13.26
N GLU A 16 6.80 -5.57 13.90
CA GLU A 16 7.54 -6.70 13.31
C GLU A 16 6.80 -7.31 12.11
N GLU A 17 5.49 -7.51 12.23
CA GLU A 17 4.63 -8.02 11.16
C GLU A 17 4.56 -7.04 9.98
N GLU A 18 4.58 -5.74 10.26
CA GLU A 18 4.60 -4.69 9.23
C GLU A 18 5.92 -4.68 8.44
N GLU A 19 7.07 -4.81 9.12
CA GLU A 19 8.37 -4.92 8.46
C GLU A 19 8.45 -6.17 7.57
N LEU A 20 7.98 -7.33 8.06
CA LEU A 20 7.87 -8.56 7.27
C LEU A 20 6.99 -8.36 6.03
N MET A 21 5.87 -7.67 6.19
CA MET A 21 4.96 -7.35 5.09
C MET A 21 5.59 -6.41 4.06
N VAL A 22 6.35 -5.40 4.49
CA VAL A 22 7.07 -4.49 3.60
C VAL A 22 8.06 -5.26 2.75
N THR A 23 8.91 -6.09 3.36
CA THR A 23 9.88 -6.91 2.64
C THR A 23 9.21 -7.87 1.64
N PHE A 24 8.12 -8.52 2.06
CA PHE A 24 7.32 -9.37 1.18
C PHE A 24 6.77 -8.60 -0.04
N LEU A 25 6.19 -7.42 0.18
CA LEU A 25 5.59 -6.61 -0.88
C LEU A 25 6.64 -6.07 -1.85
N GLU A 26 7.78 -5.61 -1.33
CA GLU A 26 8.88 -5.12 -2.16
C GLU A 26 9.45 -6.24 -3.05
N ALA A 27 9.63 -7.45 -2.51
CA ALA A 27 10.09 -8.61 -3.28
C ALA A 27 9.04 -9.12 -4.29
N ASN A 28 7.75 -8.90 -4.04
CA ASN A 28 6.64 -9.41 -4.86
C ASN A 28 5.94 -8.29 -5.64
N GLU A 29 6.65 -7.67 -6.57
CA GLU A 29 6.12 -6.59 -7.41
C GLU A 29 4.80 -6.94 -8.10
N MET A 30 4.59 -8.22 -8.45
CA MET A 30 3.36 -8.68 -9.09
C MET A 30 2.09 -8.31 -8.33
N LEU A 31 2.17 -8.08 -7.01
CA LEU A 31 1.02 -7.75 -6.16
C LEU A 31 0.52 -6.31 -6.37
N TRP A 32 1.41 -5.38 -6.72
CA TRP A 32 1.10 -3.95 -6.75
C TRP A 32 1.50 -3.26 -8.06
N ASN A 33 2.56 -3.74 -8.72
CA ASN A 33 3.10 -3.15 -9.94
C ASN A 33 2.32 -3.63 -11.17
N LYS A 34 1.49 -2.73 -11.74
CA LYS A 34 0.72 -3.01 -12.98
C LYS A 34 1.59 -3.36 -14.18
N LYS A 35 2.86 -2.94 -14.18
CA LYS A 35 3.83 -3.20 -15.26
C LYS A 35 4.56 -4.53 -15.07
N ALA A 36 4.45 -5.18 -13.90
CA ALA A 36 5.09 -6.47 -13.67
C ALA A 36 4.50 -7.56 -14.58
N THR A 37 5.36 -8.43 -15.10
CA THR A 37 5.02 -9.52 -16.03
C THR A 37 3.85 -10.37 -15.54
N HIS A 38 3.81 -10.66 -14.24
CA HIS A 38 2.81 -11.53 -13.62
C HIS A 38 1.68 -10.77 -12.93
N TYR A 39 1.56 -9.45 -13.12
CA TYR A 39 0.49 -8.67 -12.51
C TYR A 39 -0.92 -9.15 -12.93
N ARG A 40 -1.07 -9.65 -14.15
CA ARG A 40 -2.35 -10.17 -14.66
C ARG A 40 -2.62 -11.63 -14.28
N ARG A 41 -1.78 -12.25 -13.45
CA ARG A 41 -1.90 -13.64 -13.00
C ARG A 41 -2.52 -13.73 -11.59
N PRO A 42 -3.85 -13.86 -11.46
CA PRO A 42 -4.52 -13.89 -10.16
C PRO A 42 -4.12 -15.13 -9.34
N ASP A 43 -3.84 -16.24 -10.01
CA ASP A 43 -3.36 -17.50 -9.44
C ASP A 43 -2.05 -17.32 -8.65
N LEU A 44 -1.06 -16.65 -9.24
CA LEU A 44 0.23 -16.41 -8.58
C LEU A 44 0.10 -15.41 -7.43
N LYS A 45 -0.76 -14.40 -7.58
CA LYS A 45 -1.05 -13.43 -6.52
C LYS A 45 -1.67 -14.11 -5.31
N GLU A 46 -2.69 -14.94 -5.55
CA GLU A 46 -3.38 -15.66 -4.48
C GLU A 46 -2.42 -16.62 -3.76
N ALA A 47 -1.59 -17.36 -4.51
CA ALA A 47 -0.58 -18.24 -3.94
C ALA A 47 0.43 -17.48 -3.05
N ALA A 48 0.93 -16.32 -3.52
CA ALA A 48 1.86 -15.50 -2.73
C ALA A 48 1.20 -14.96 -1.45
N TRP A 49 -0.04 -14.48 -1.55
CA TRP A 49 -0.78 -14.03 -0.37
C TRP A 49 -1.05 -15.14 0.63
N LYS A 50 -1.45 -16.34 0.17
CA LYS A 50 -1.67 -17.50 1.03
C LYS A 50 -0.39 -17.91 1.75
N LYS A 51 0.72 -18.00 1.04
CA LYS A 51 2.02 -18.32 1.62
C LYS A 51 2.43 -17.30 2.70
N GLN A 52 2.26 -16.01 2.43
CA GLN A 52 2.59 -14.98 3.43
C GLN A 52 1.65 -15.04 4.64
N ALA A 53 0.36 -15.31 4.41
CA ALA A 53 -0.63 -15.47 5.46
C ALA A 53 -0.29 -16.67 6.38
N GLU A 54 0.16 -17.78 5.81
CA GLU A 54 0.65 -18.94 6.56
C GLU A 54 1.89 -18.60 7.41
N VAL A 55 2.88 -17.91 6.83
CA VAL A 55 4.10 -17.47 7.56
C VAL A 55 3.75 -16.59 8.76
N MET A 56 2.79 -15.69 8.60
CA MET A 56 2.37 -14.76 9.65
C MET A 56 1.26 -15.31 10.55
N SER A 57 0.75 -16.52 10.29
CA SER A 57 -0.43 -17.09 10.96
C SER A 57 -1.63 -16.13 10.97
N LYS A 58 -1.91 -15.46 9.84
CA LYS A 58 -3.03 -14.51 9.65
C LYS A 58 -3.96 -14.94 8.53
N GLU A 59 -5.09 -14.26 8.41
CA GLU A 59 -5.96 -14.40 7.25
C GLU A 59 -5.43 -13.60 6.05
N VAL A 60 -5.52 -14.16 4.84
CA VAL A 60 -5.19 -13.44 3.59
C VAL A 60 -5.96 -12.11 3.48
N SER A 61 -7.26 -12.09 3.84
CA SER A 61 -8.05 -10.87 3.75
C SER A 61 -7.60 -9.79 4.73
N GLN A 62 -6.97 -10.18 5.86
CA GLN A 62 -6.37 -9.26 6.79
C GLN A 62 -5.15 -8.57 6.19
N LEU A 63 -4.24 -9.34 5.60
CA LEU A 63 -3.03 -8.80 4.96
C LEU A 63 -3.37 -7.89 3.77
N GLN A 64 -4.33 -8.31 2.93
CA GLN A 64 -4.81 -7.50 1.81
C GLN A 64 -5.50 -6.22 2.29
N GLY A 65 -6.28 -6.29 3.36
CA GLY A 65 -6.94 -5.16 3.99
C GLY A 65 -5.95 -4.13 4.53
N TRP A 66 -4.93 -4.60 5.25
CA TRP A 66 -3.83 -3.78 5.76
C TRP A 66 -3.09 -3.10 4.61
N PHE A 67 -2.66 -3.88 3.60
CA PHE A 67 -1.89 -3.34 2.47
C PHE A 67 -2.69 -2.28 1.70
N LYS A 68 -4.00 -2.50 1.50
CA LYS A 68 -4.87 -1.50 0.89
C LYS A 68 -4.87 -0.19 1.69
N GLY A 69 -5.03 -0.27 3.01
CA GLY A 69 -5.05 0.91 3.89
C GLY A 69 -3.73 1.69 3.84
N VAL A 70 -2.60 1.00 3.93
CA VAL A 70 -1.27 1.62 3.88
C VAL A 70 -1.00 2.23 2.51
N ARG A 71 -1.34 1.54 1.42
CA ARG A 71 -1.20 2.05 0.05
C ARG A 71 -2.04 3.31 -0.17
N ASP A 72 -3.30 3.30 0.27
CA ASP A 72 -4.19 4.46 0.14
C ASP A 72 -3.65 5.65 0.95
N ASN A 73 -3.08 5.40 2.14
CA ASN A 73 -2.40 6.42 2.94
C ASN A 73 -1.14 6.96 2.24
N PHE A 74 -0.27 6.08 1.73
CA PHE A 74 0.93 6.46 0.98
C PHE A 74 0.59 7.35 -0.21
N THR A 75 -0.37 6.96 -1.05
CA THR A 75 -0.79 7.76 -2.22
C THR A 75 -1.36 9.11 -1.83
N ARG A 76 -2.01 9.23 -0.66
CA ARG A 76 -2.48 10.52 -0.14
C ARG A 76 -1.31 11.38 0.30
N LEU A 77 -0.37 10.83 1.07
CA LEU A 77 0.81 11.53 1.59
C LEU A 77 1.75 11.98 0.47
N GLU A 78 1.96 11.14 -0.54
CA GLU A 78 2.80 11.44 -1.70
C GLU A 78 2.30 12.67 -2.48
N LYS A 79 0.98 12.86 -2.56
CA LYS A 79 0.35 13.99 -3.26
C LYS A 79 0.38 15.30 -2.47
N LEU A 80 0.69 15.26 -1.18
CA LEU A 80 0.76 16.47 -0.38
C LEU A 80 1.98 17.32 -0.79
N PRO A 81 1.83 18.65 -0.83
CA PRO A 81 2.92 19.54 -1.21
C PRO A 81 4.09 19.41 -0.23
N LYS A 82 5.27 19.06 -0.77
CA LYS A 82 6.49 18.83 0.02
C LYS A 82 7.28 20.11 0.31
N SER A 83 7.00 21.21 -0.42
CA SER A 83 7.74 22.47 -0.30
C SER A 83 6.86 23.68 -0.65
N GLY A 84 6.96 24.74 0.16
CA GLY A 84 6.17 25.98 0.09
C GLY A 84 5.70 26.44 1.48
N SER A 85 5.27 27.69 1.62
CA SER A 85 4.95 28.39 2.87
C SER A 85 3.80 27.80 3.74
N GLY A 86 3.30 26.60 3.41
CA GLY A 86 2.27 25.84 4.13
C GLY A 86 2.68 24.38 4.32
N GLN A 87 3.94 24.15 4.70
CA GLN A 87 4.56 22.83 4.80
C GLN A 87 3.88 21.97 5.88
N GLN A 88 3.30 20.84 5.48
CA GLN A 88 2.75 19.88 6.45
C GLN A 88 3.89 19.03 7.00
N ALA A 89 4.16 19.15 8.30
CA ALA A 89 5.06 18.24 8.99
C ALA A 89 4.40 16.86 9.04
N PHE A 90 5.07 15.85 8.46
CA PHE A 90 4.63 14.47 8.58
C PHE A 90 4.93 13.96 9.99
N THR A 91 3.97 13.24 10.55
CA THR A 91 4.20 12.45 11.77
C THR A 91 5.23 11.35 11.49
N GLU A 92 5.86 10.83 12.54
CA GLU A 92 6.82 9.72 12.44
C GLU A 92 6.24 8.52 11.67
N ARG A 93 4.96 8.20 11.92
CA ARG A 93 4.27 7.10 11.26
C ARG A 93 4.03 7.33 9.77
N GLU A 94 3.70 8.56 9.39
CA GLU A 94 3.55 8.95 7.99
C GLU A 94 4.90 8.94 7.27
N MET A 95 5.97 9.35 7.96
CA MET A 95 7.33 9.31 7.44
C MET A 95 7.81 7.87 7.23
N TRP A 96 7.57 6.97 8.19
CA TRP A 96 7.83 5.54 8.04
C TRP A 96 7.09 4.98 6.82
N THR A 97 5.81 5.33 6.65
CA THR A 97 5.02 4.89 5.50
C THR A 97 5.63 5.38 4.18
N LEU A 98 6.01 6.65 4.09
CA LEU A 98 6.63 7.23 2.90
C LEU A 98 7.98 6.59 2.56
N GLN A 99 8.79 6.29 3.58
CA GLN A 99 10.11 5.66 3.39
C GLN A 99 9.98 4.19 2.97
N LYS A 100 9.22 3.40 3.72
CA LYS A 100 9.10 1.94 3.50
C LYS A 100 8.34 1.59 2.23
N PHE A 101 7.40 2.42 1.82
CA PHE A 101 6.59 2.20 0.62
C PHE A 101 7.05 3.05 -0.58
N GLN A 102 8.26 3.59 -0.56
CA GLN A 102 8.83 4.36 -1.68
C GLN A 102 8.78 3.60 -3.01
N PHE A 103 8.83 2.25 -2.99
CA PHE A 103 8.73 1.42 -4.19
C PHE A 103 7.40 1.62 -4.94
N LEU A 104 6.32 2.03 -4.25
CA LEU A 104 5.04 2.37 -4.86
C LEU A 104 5.08 3.65 -5.70
N GLN A 105 6.03 4.56 -5.43
CA GLN A 105 6.19 5.80 -6.19
C GLN A 105 6.49 5.53 -7.68
N ARG A 106 7.11 4.39 -8.01
CA ARG A 106 7.47 4.03 -9.38
C ARG A 106 6.28 3.83 -10.32
N ILE A 107 5.07 3.70 -9.77
CA ILE A 107 3.83 3.43 -10.54
C ILE A 107 2.79 4.54 -10.43
N THR A 108 2.96 5.51 -9.52
CA THR A 108 2.08 6.68 -9.40
C THR A 108 2.38 7.63 -10.55
N TYR A 109 1.63 7.47 -11.66
CA TYR A 109 1.63 8.44 -12.74
C TYR A 109 1.27 9.82 -12.16
N HIS A 110 2.25 10.72 -12.07
CA HIS A 110 1.94 12.14 -12.02
C HIS A 110 1.20 12.46 -13.33
N ARG A 111 -0.08 12.81 -13.23
CA ARG A 111 -0.81 13.40 -14.35
C ARG A 111 0.04 14.61 -14.79
N PRO A 112 0.52 14.70 -16.04
CA PRO A 112 1.18 15.90 -16.48
C PRO A 112 0.21 17.06 -16.25
N GLN A 113 0.70 18.14 -15.62
CA GLN A 113 -0.10 19.35 -15.45
C GLN A 113 -0.56 19.79 -16.85
N PRO A 114 -1.83 20.19 -17.03
CA PRO A 114 -2.26 20.74 -18.30
C PRO A 114 -1.33 21.89 -18.65
N VAL A 115 -0.67 21.80 -19.81
CA VAL A 115 0.04 22.94 -20.38
C VAL A 115 -1.05 23.96 -20.70
N ASN A 116 -1.14 25.03 -19.91
CA ASN A 116 -1.96 26.16 -20.29
C ASN A 116 -1.22 26.83 -21.46
N SER A 117 -1.73 26.64 -22.68
CA SER A 117 -1.37 27.43 -23.86
C SER A 117 -2.19 28.72 -23.89
#